data_AF-A0A0A8L4X2-F1
#
_entry.id   AF-A0A0A8L4X2-F1
#
_cell.length_a   1.000
_cell.length_b   1.000
_cell.length_c   1.000
_cell.angle_alpha   90.00
_cell.angle_beta   90.00
_cell.angle_gamma   90.00
#
_symmetry.space_group_name_H-M   'P 1'
#
loop_
_entity.id
_entity.type
_entity.pdbx_description
1 polymer ?
#
loop_
_entity_poly.entity_id
_entity_poly.type
_entity_poly.pdbx_seq_one_letter_code
_entity_poly.pdbx_strand_id
1 'polypeptide(L)'
;MANKRRPKKVKPPYRKYVGGVGFSHTRDGGQPSSENDLSYIEQFDQLEVGTPFQSSHHTESYLQEHSADLSPSGGDKMKLPLELFALIIFMMDTDDIKLNVVLVCRAWYLICIPRLYHTPKLASRNFIKFVETVLADRKRKTCENVVHLDLSPIIQSGKNSYVSKILRRCSKNLISFTAPQTSFGIAPLISLKSCQNLRYLDLGLVSETVNLKELFLAIQNFQALTHLSFPRSSIECKGYRDFQWPPNLQYLKLSGGISNEFVQETVFPNTIKILEFSFCPQINEHSIYTVLAKIGDNLKQLYFHYPMPALKDNSLDHVFRYCSNLKVLQLMIDYCTKWVFCEYFFTSLPYPRPLRTLILECSGHLGQTFKIHPDDITIALCEGRLPCLKTVRISSRLGWDSHSDDVGDLVSSLEEENEGSLYVTY
;
A
#
# COMPACT_ATOMS: atom_id res chain seq x y z
N MET A 1 -35.40 44.76 -7.69
CA MET A 1 -34.32 43.88 -7.18
C MET A 1 -33.70 43.16 -8.37
N ALA A 2 -32.44 43.46 -8.66
CA ALA A 2 -31.78 43.16 -9.92
C ALA A 2 -31.13 41.76 -9.92
N ASN A 3 -31.55 40.92 -10.86
CA ASN A 3 -30.90 39.64 -11.20
C ASN A 3 -29.59 39.91 -11.95
N LYS A 4 -28.45 39.81 -11.26
CA LYS A 4 -27.13 39.80 -11.90
C LYS A 4 -26.84 38.42 -12.49
N ARG A 5 -27.20 38.22 -13.76
CA ARG A 5 -26.67 37.10 -14.57
C ARG A 5 -25.18 37.33 -14.80
N ARG A 6 -24.33 36.36 -14.40
CA ARG A 6 -22.90 36.30 -14.76
C ARG A 6 -22.74 36.31 -16.29
N PRO A 7 -21.78 37.05 -16.86
CA PRO A 7 -21.51 37.00 -18.29
C PRO A 7 -20.91 35.64 -18.67
N LYS A 8 -21.44 35.02 -19.72
CA LYS A 8 -20.81 33.86 -20.37
C LYS A 8 -19.48 34.33 -20.97
N LYS A 9 -18.37 33.74 -20.54
CA LYS A 9 -17.05 33.98 -21.17
C LYS A 9 -17.14 33.61 -22.65
N VAL A 10 -16.71 34.54 -23.50
CA VAL A 10 -16.57 34.36 -24.95
C VAL A 10 -15.55 33.25 -25.17
N LYS A 11 -15.90 32.23 -25.97
CA LYS A 11 -14.95 31.17 -26.37
C LYS A 11 -13.73 31.84 -27.03
N PRO A 12 -12.50 31.66 -26.52
CA PRO A 12 -11.31 32.20 -27.17
C PRO A 12 -11.13 31.58 -28.56
N PRO A 13 -10.43 32.27 -29.48
CA PRO A 13 -10.20 31.75 -30.83
C PRO A 13 -9.46 30.41 -30.78
N TYR A 14 -9.82 29.49 -31.68
CA TYR A 14 -9.28 28.14 -31.81
C TYR A 14 -7.76 28.11 -31.55
N ARG A 15 -7.36 27.67 -30.36
CA ARG A 15 -5.96 27.38 -30.05
C ARG A 15 -5.66 25.96 -30.52
N LYS A 16 -4.59 25.79 -31.28
CA LYS A 16 -4.17 24.47 -31.74
C LYS A 16 -3.52 23.75 -30.57
N TYR A 17 -4.21 22.76 -30.03
CA TYR A 17 -3.66 21.86 -29.03
C TYR A 17 -2.55 20.99 -29.65
N VAL A 18 -1.43 20.90 -28.94
CA VAL A 18 -0.34 19.99 -29.26
C VAL A 18 -0.06 19.17 -28.00
N GLY A 19 -0.34 17.87 -28.05
CA GLY A 19 -0.13 17.01 -26.87
C GLY A 19 1.29 17.16 -26.30
N GLY A 20 1.41 17.19 -24.97
CA GLY A 20 2.68 17.35 -24.25
C GLY A 20 3.30 18.75 -24.34
N VAL A 21 2.61 19.70 -24.97
CA VAL A 21 2.99 21.12 -25.06
C VAL A 21 1.82 22.02 -24.64
N GLY A 22 0.59 21.49 -24.66
CA GLY A 22 -0.62 22.25 -24.35
C GLY A 22 -1.12 23.06 -25.53
N PHE A 23 -1.94 24.07 -25.24
CA PHE A 23 -2.36 25.06 -26.22
C PHE A 23 -1.20 25.99 -26.57
N SER A 24 -0.68 25.88 -27.79
CA SER A 24 0.51 26.65 -28.18
C SER A 24 0.22 28.15 -28.30
N HIS A 25 0.88 28.95 -27.45
CA HIS A 25 1.02 30.38 -27.61
C HIS A 25 2.23 30.66 -28.52
N THR A 26 2.01 31.33 -29.65
CA THR A 26 3.12 31.86 -30.47
C THR A 26 3.81 32.98 -29.70
N ARG A 27 4.91 32.69 -28.97
CA ARG A 27 6.07 33.58 -28.77
C ARG A 27 7.21 32.98 -27.91
N ASP A 28 8.38 32.90 -28.55
CA ASP A 28 9.78 33.08 -28.10
C ASP A 28 10.20 32.85 -26.64
N GLY A 29 11.02 31.80 -26.45
CA GLY A 29 12.43 31.91 -26.08
C GLY A 29 12.82 32.43 -24.69
N GLY A 30 13.11 31.51 -23.75
CA GLY A 30 13.84 31.81 -22.52
C GLY A 30 14.39 30.54 -21.86
N GLN A 31 15.72 30.48 -21.65
CA GLN A 31 16.46 29.37 -21.03
C GLN A 31 16.18 29.23 -19.51
N PRO A 32 16.27 28.02 -18.92
CA PRO A 32 16.20 27.86 -17.47
C PRO A 32 17.58 27.80 -16.82
N SER A 33 17.71 28.49 -15.69
CA SER A 33 18.82 28.41 -14.75
C SER A 33 18.66 27.21 -13.81
N SER A 34 19.76 26.48 -13.64
CA SER A 34 19.97 25.35 -12.73
C SER A 34 20.14 25.79 -11.28
N GLU A 35 19.57 25.06 -10.32
CA GLU A 35 20.25 24.79 -9.04
C GLU A 35 19.69 23.53 -8.35
N ASN A 36 20.61 22.78 -7.76
CA ASN A 36 20.45 21.48 -7.10
C ASN A 36 19.72 21.62 -5.76
N ASP A 37 18.97 20.60 -5.33
CA ASP A 37 19.26 19.97 -4.03
C ASP A 37 18.60 18.60 -3.82
N LEU A 38 19.30 17.81 -3.01
CA LEU A 38 19.11 16.40 -2.72
C LEU A 38 18.26 16.15 -1.46
N SER A 39 17.57 14.99 -1.49
CA SER A 39 17.29 14.06 -0.38
C SER A 39 16.04 14.22 0.52
N TYR A 40 15.24 13.15 0.53
CA TYR A 40 14.73 12.34 1.67
C TYR A 40 13.28 11.85 1.52
N ILE A 41 13.07 10.65 2.06
CA ILE A 41 11.92 9.75 1.92
C ILE A 41 11.20 9.69 3.27
N GLU A 42 9.89 9.98 3.32
CA GLU A 42 8.99 9.60 4.42
C GLU A 42 7.62 9.21 3.81
N GLN A 43 7.28 7.91 3.86
CA GLN A 43 6.33 7.28 4.79
C GLN A 43 4.86 7.60 4.50
N PHE A 44 4.21 6.69 3.75
CA PHE A 44 2.76 6.56 3.70
C PHE A 44 2.31 5.55 4.75
N ASP A 45 1.84 6.05 5.89
CA ASP A 45 0.93 5.33 6.78
C ASP A 45 -0.45 5.97 6.61
N GLN A 46 -1.44 5.16 6.22
CA GLN A 46 -2.85 5.25 6.62
C GLN A 46 -3.73 4.42 5.68
N LEU A 47 -3.95 3.16 6.06
CA LEU A 47 -5.17 2.44 5.76
C LEU A 47 -5.78 2.00 7.08
N GLU A 48 -6.66 2.84 7.62
CA GLU A 48 -7.52 2.48 8.74
C GLU A 48 -8.51 1.40 8.29
N VAL A 49 -8.27 0.16 8.71
CA VAL A 49 -9.25 -0.91 8.62
C VAL A 49 -10.17 -0.80 9.84
N GLY A 50 -11.25 -0.07 9.68
CA GLY A 50 -12.35 -0.06 10.65
C GLY A 50 -12.98 -1.46 10.71
N THR A 51 -12.83 -2.12 11.86
CA THR A 51 -13.72 -3.23 12.25
C THR A 51 -14.18 -3.02 13.69
N PRO A 52 -15.48 -3.18 13.98
CA PRO A 52 -15.99 -3.11 15.34
C PRO A 52 -15.52 -4.34 16.11
N PHE A 53 -14.65 -4.15 17.10
CA PHE A 53 -14.13 -5.24 17.93
C PHE A 53 -15.14 -5.59 19.02
N GLN A 54 -15.64 -6.83 19.00
CA GLN A 54 -16.48 -7.38 20.07
C GLN A 54 -15.63 -7.54 21.35
N SER A 55 -15.95 -6.73 22.36
CA SER A 55 -15.40 -6.82 23.71
C SER A 55 -16.11 -7.93 24.50
N SER A 56 -15.32 -8.82 25.13
CA SER A 56 -15.55 -9.42 26.47
C SER A 56 -14.81 -10.74 26.66
N HIS A 57 -14.74 -11.62 25.65
CA HIS A 57 -14.29 -13.00 25.90
C HIS A 57 -12.79 -13.18 26.16
N HIS A 58 -11.90 -12.40 25.54
CA HIS A 58 -10.45 -12.60 25.70
C HIS A 58 -9.88 -12.07 27.02
N THR A 59 -10.41 -10.95 27.53
CA THR A 59 -9.97 -10.38 28.81
C THR A 59 -10.47 -11.22 29.99
N GLU A 60 -11.72 -11.69 29.93
CA GLU A 60 -12.28 -12.59 30.94
C GLU A 60 -11.60 -13.96 30.96
N SER A 61 -11.29 -14.54 29.79
CA SER A 61 -10.57 -15.83 29.72
C SER A 61 -9.14 -15.73 30.26
N TYR A 62 -8.44 -14.63 30.00
CA TYR A 62 -7.07 -14.41 30.49
C TYR A 62 -7.04 -14.14 32.01
N LEU A 63 -8.02 -13.37 32.52
CA LEU A 63 -8.18 -13.14 33.97
C LEU A 63 -8.63 -14.39 34.72
N GLN A 64 -9.44 -15.28 34.10
CA GLN A 64 -9.80 -16.57 34.67
C GLN A 64 -8.61 -17.54 34.75
N GLU A 65 -7.80 -17.67 33.69
CA GLU A 65 -6.59 -18.52 33.70
C GLU A 65 -5.53 -18.05 34.73
N HIS A 66 -5.48 -16.76 35.05
CA HIS A 66 -4.55 -16.18 36.02
C HIS A 66 -5.19 -15.72 37.36
N SER A 67 -6.45 -16.10 37.61
CA SER A 67 -7.19 -15.73 38.84
C SER A 67 -6.53 -16.26 40.11
N ALA A 68 -5.96 -17.47 40.07
CA ALA A 68 -5.21 -18.06 41.19
C ALA A 68 -3.97 -17.23 41.58
N ASP A 69 -3.36 -16.59 40.59
CA ASP A 69 -2.16 -15.76 40.72
C ASP A 69 -2.45 -14.31 41.19
N LEU A 70 -3.71 -13.89 41.10
CA LEU A 70 -4.20 -12.56 41.47
C LEU A 70 -4.80 -12.50 42.89
N SER A 71 -4.90 -13.65 43.57
CA SER A 71 -5.35 -13.70 44.96
C SER A 71 -4.30 -13.07 45.88
N PRO A 72 -4.61 -12.00 46.63
CA PRO A 72 -3.66 -11.37 47.53
C PRO A 72 -3.38 -12.34 48.68
N SER A 73 -2.19 -12.94 48.68
CA SER A 73 -1.65 -13.63 49.84
C SER A 73 -1.31 -12.60 50.92
N GLY A 74 -2.32 -12.26 51.74
CA GLY A 74 -2.21 -11.38 52.90
C GLY A 74 -3.10 -10.14 52.83
N GLY A 75 -4.25 -10.21 53.52
CA GLY A 75 -4.92 -9.13 54.26
C GLY A 75 -5.38 -7.83 53.58
N ASP A 76 -4.76 -7.36 52.50
CA ASP A 76 -5.03 -6.04 51.94
C ASP A 76 -5.99 -6.15 50.74
N LYS A 77 -7.24 -5.73 50.94
CA LYS A 77 -8.25 -5.69 49.88
C LYS A 77 -7.81 -4.64 48.84
N MET A 78 -7.84 -5.01 47.56
CA MET A 78 -7.57 -4.06 46.48
C MET A 78 -8.50 -2.84 46.59
N LYS A 79 -7.92 -1.63 46.50
CA LYS A 79 -8.66 -0.36 46.65
C LYS A 79 -9.67 -0.10 45.52
N LEU A 80 -9.52 -0.78 44.39
CA LEU A 80 -10.39 -0.68 43.23
C LEU A 80 -10.68 -2.08 42.68
N PRO A 81 -11.89 -2.34 42.16
CA PRO A 81 -12.24 -3.56 41.43
C PRO A 81 -11.38 -3.75 40.16
N LEU A 82 -11.17 -5.02 39.76
CA LEU A 82 -10.36 -5.36 38.58
C LEU A 82 -10.99 -4.86 37.27
N GLU A 83 -12.32 -4.77 37.22
CA GLU A 83 -13.09 -4.26 36.10
C GLU A 83 -12.76 -2.80 35.82
N LEU A 84 -12.55 -2.00 36.88
CA LEU A 84 -12.13 -0.60 36.73
C LEU A 84 -10.69 -0.51 36.22
N PHE A 85 -9.79 -1.40 36.65
CA PHE A 85 -8.45 -1.47 36.06
C PHE A 85 -8.49 -1.80 34.57
N ALA A 86 -9.29 -2.79 34.18
CA ALA A 86 -9.47 -3.18 32.79
C ALA A 86 -10.05 -2.02 31.96
N LEU A 87 -11.04 -1.30 32.47
CA LEU A 87 -11.65 -0.15 31.79
C LEU A 87 -10.67 1.02 31.64
N ILE A 88 -9.92 1.36 32.69
CA ILE A 88 -8.91 2.43 32.64
C ILE A 88 -7.86 2.10 31.56
N ILE A 89 -7.27 0.90 31.62
CA ILE A 89 -6.26 0.48 30.64
C ILE A 89 -6.86 0.37 29.23
N PHE A 90 -8.14 0.00 29.10
CA PHE A 90 -8.81 -0.08 27.81
C PHE A 90 -8.96 1.29 27.14
N MET A 91 -9.22 2.34 27.93
CA MET A 91 -9.36 3.70 27.46
C MET A 91 -8.02 4.41 27.20
N MET A 92 -6.90 3.84 27.63
CA MET A 92 -5.57 4.39 27.34
C MET A 92 -5.13 4.04 25.92
N ASP A 93 -4.45 4.99 25.27
CA ASP A 93 -3.71 4.71 24.06
C ASP A 93 -2.54 3.78 24.37
N THR A 94 -2.24 2.84 23.48
CA THR A 94 -1.17 1.86 23.68
C THR A 94 0.20 2.53 23.88
N ASP A 95 0.41 3.72 23.30
CA ASP A 95 1.63 4.53 23.47
C ASP A 95 1.80 5.13 24.86
N ASP A 96 0.69 5.29 25.59
CA ASP A 96 0.69 5.80 26.96
C ASP A 96 0.91 4.70 27.99
N ILE A 97 0.79 3.42 27.60
CA ILE A 97 1.12 2.26 28.43
C ILE A 97 2.65 2.13 28.53
N LYS A 98 3.25 3.01 29.32
CA LYS A 98 4.69 3.06 29.58
C LYS A 98 5.06 2.22 30.81
N LEU A 99 6.36 2.15 31.10
CA LEU A 99 6.90 1.32 32.18
C LEU A 99 6.27 1.61 33.55
N ASN A 100 5.94 2.87 33.84
CA ASN A 100 5.28 3.28 35.09
C ASN A 100 3.90 2.62 35.27
N VAL A 101 3.12 2.47 34.19
CA VAL A 101 1.78 1.87 34.21
C VAL A 101 1.85 0.39 34.56
N VAL A 102 2.77 -0.34 33.94
CA VAL A 102 2.96 -1.78 34.19
C VAL A 102 3.60 -2.09 35.55
N LEU A 103 4.20 -1.10 36.22
CA LEU A 103 4.81 -1.24 37.54
C LEU A 103 3.88 -0.90 38.71
N VAL A 104 2.64 -0.44 38.45
CA VAL A 104 1.68 -0.07 39.52
C VAL A 104 1.38 -1.26 40.43
N CYS A 105 0.95 -2.39 39.85
CA CYS A 105 0.71 -3.64 40.58
C CYS A 105 0.65 -4.83 39.60
N ARG A 106 0.62 -6.05 40.15
CA ARG A 106 0.53 -7.31 39.36
C ARG A 106 -0.71 -7.36 38.46
N ALA A 107 -1.85 -6.85 38.93
CA ALA A 107 -3.08 -6.82 38.15
C ALA A 107 -2.97 -5.90 36.92
N TRP A 108 -2.44 -4.68 37.10
CA TRP A 108 -2.18 -3.75 36.00
C TRP A 108 -1.21 -4.36 34.99
N TYR A 109 -0.12 -4.96 35.46
CA TYR A 109 0.82 -5.67 34.60
C TYR A 109 0.10 -6.70 33.72
N LEU A 110 -0.66 -7.63 34.32
CA LEU A 110 -1.34 -8.71 33.59
C LEU A 110 -2.39 -8.19 32.60
N ILE A 111 -3.14 -7.15 32.96
CA ILE A 111 -4.13 -6.51 32.07
C ILE A 111 -3.45 -5.80 30.90
N CYS A 112 -2.28 -5.20 31.10
CA CYS A 112 -1.54 -4.50 30.05
C CYS A 112 -0.90 -5.44 29.03
N ILE A 113 -0.50 -6.67 29.41
CA ILE A 113 0.25 -7.59 28.54
C ILE A 113 -0.44 -7.84 27.19
N PRO A 114 -1.73 -8.22 27.12
CA PRO A 114 -2.39 -8.43 25.83
C PRO A 114 -2.36 -7.20 24.92
N ARG A 115 -2.55 -5.99 25.48
CA ARG A 115 -2.53 -4.75 24.70
C ARG A 115 -1.13 -4.40 24.19
N LEU A 116 -0.11 -4.55 25.04
CA LEU A 116 1.28 -4.26 24.67
C LEU A 116 1.81 -5.20 23.57
N TYR A 117 1.38 -6.46 23.60
CA TYR A 117 1.83 -7.47 22.63
C TYR A 117 0.93 -7.58 21.39
N HIS A 118 -0.26 -6.98 21.38
CA HIS A 118 -1.18 -6.99 20.24
C HIS A 118 -0.50 -6.54 18.93
N THR A 119 0.20 -5.41 19.01
CA THR A 119 1.00 -4.82 17.93
C THR A 119 2.31 -4.31 18.53
N PRO A 120 3.30 -5.18 18.79
CA PRO A 120 4.50 -4.79 19.52
C PRO A 120 5.29 -3.78 18.67
N LYS A 121 5.63 -2.64 19.27
CA LYS A 121 6.43 -1.59 18.62
C LYS A 121 7.91 -1.97 18.64
N LEU A 122 8.35 -2.59 17.56
CA LEU A 122 9.70 -3.13 17.44
C LEU A 122 10.63 -2.18 16.69
N ALA A 123 11.87 -2.16 17.12
CA ALA A 123 12.99 -1.47 16.50
C ALA A 123 14.25 -2.33 16.69
N SER A 124 15.30 -2.04 15.92
CA SER A 124 16.58 -2.77 16.02
C SER A 124 17.12 -2.87 17.46
N ARG A 125 16.86 -1.87 18.31
CA ARG A 125 17.31 -1.81 19.72
C ARG A 125 16.58 -2.75 20.69
N ASN A 126 15.33 -3.10 20.42
CA ASN A 126 14.50 -3.90 21.36
C ASN A 126 14.14 -5.29 20.81
N PHE A 127 14.36 -5.54 19.52
CA PHE A 127 13.99 -6.78 18.86
C PHE A 127 14.56 -8.03 19.55
N ILE A 128 15.85 -8.04 19.90
CA ILE A 128 16.48 -9.21 20.54
C ILE A 128 15.85 -9.50 21.91
N LYS A 129 15.59 -8.47 22.73
CA LYS A 129 14.91 -8.62 24.02
C LYS A 129 13.50 -9.16 23.84
N PHE A 130 12.79 -8.72 22.80
CA PHE A 130 11.48 -9.25 22.44
C PHE A 130 11.57 -10.73 22.08
N VAL A 131 12.49 -11.12 21.19
CA VAL A 131 12.75 -12.53 20.82
C VAL A 131 12.99 -13.37 22.07
N GLU A 132 13.93 -12.96 22.93
CA GLU A 132 14.26 -13.68 24.15
C GLU A 132 13.06 -13.84 25.08
N THR A 133 12.28 -12.78 25.27
CA THR A 133 11.08 -12.78 26.12
C THR A 133 10.02 -13.76 25.59
N VAL A 134 9.71 -13.68 24.30
CA VAL A 134 8.74 -14.54 23.61
C VAL A 134 9.17 -16.01 23.63
N LEU A 135 10.48 -16.28 23.49
CA LEU A 135 10.99 -17.65 23.48
C LEU A 135 11.14 -18.27 24.88
N ALA A 136 11.46 -17.45 25.88
CA ALA A 136 11.55 -17.88 27.27
C ALA A 136 10.16 -18.13 27.88
N ASP A 137 9.14 -17.40 27.43
CA ASP A 137 7.79 -17.51 27.97
C ASP A 137 7.01 -18.73 27.43
N ARG A 138 7.37 -19.91 27.93
CA ARG A 138 6.65 -21.15 27.62
C ARG A 138 5.31 -21.29 28.35
N LYS A 139 5.09 -20.54 29.44
CA LYS A 139 3.96 -20.75 30.37
C LYS A 139 2.86 -19.70 30.24
N ARG A 140 3.19 -18.41 30.07
CA ARG A 140 2.21 -17.31 30.07
C ARG A 140 1.64 -17.01 28.68
N LYS A 141 2.08 -17.75 27.67
CA LYS A 141 1.58 -17.69 26.28
C LYS A 141 1.56 -16.26 25.72
N THR A 142 2.50 -15.40 26.12
CA THR A 142 2.54 -13.98 25.71
C THR A 142 2.56 -13.83 24.18
N CYS A 143 3.16 -14.80 23.48
CA CYS A 143 3.20 -14.87 22.02
C CYS A 143 1.81 -14.98 21.38
N GLU A 144 0.84 -15.58 22.07
CA GLU A 144 -0.55 -15.70 21.57
C GLU A 144 -1.25 -14.35 21.53
N ASN A 145 -0.76 -13.35 22.28
CA ASN A 145 -1.28 -11.99 22.21
C ASN A 145 -0.79 -11.24 20.98
N VAL A 146 0.20 -11.76 20.22
CA VAL A 146 0.75 -11.08 19.04
C VAL A 146 -0.17 -11.32 17.84
N VAL A 147 -0.85 -10.26 17.40
CA VAL A 147 -1.81 -10.28 16.28
C VAL A 147 -1.21 -9.62 15.03
N HIS A 148 -0.49 -8.51 15.21
CA HIS A 148 0.20 -7.81 14.13
C HIS A 148 1.68 -7.79 14.44
N LEU A 149 2.51 -8.29 13.53
CA LEU A 149 3.95 -8.30 13.69
C LEU A 149 4.62 -7.57 12.52
N ASP A 150 5.02 -6.34 12.78
CA ASP A 150 5.77 -5.53 11.84
C ASP A 150 7.27 -5.58 12.17
N LEU A 151 8.05 -6.14 11.25
CA LEU A 151 9.50 -6.19 11.33
C LEU A 151 10.18 -5.25 10.32
N SER A 152 9.42 -4.41 9.60
CA SER A 152 9.96 -3.42 8.67
C SER A 152 11.02 -2.48 9.27
N PRO A 153 10.94 -2.05 10.56
CA PRO A 153 11.97 -1.16 11.13
C PRO A 153 13.29 -1.88 11.43
N ILE A 154 13.36 -3.19 11.24
CA ILE A 154 14.49 -4.02 11.61
C ILE A 154 15.34 -4.29 10.35
N ILE A 155 16.37 -3.47 10.17
CA ILE A 155 17.29 -3.56 9.03
C ILE A 155 18.19 -4.80 9.14
N GLN A 156 18.67 -5.10 10.35
CA GLN A 156 19.48 -6.28 10.68
C GLN A 156 18.82 -7.05 11.82
N SER A 157 17.92 -7.98 11.50
CA SER A 157 17.22 -8.82 12.49
C SER A 157 18.11 -9.93 13.09
N GLY A 158 19.42 -9.86 12.83
CA GLY A 158 20.42 -10.79 13.32
C GLY A 158 20.41 -12.10 12.53
N LYS A 159 19.60 -13.08 12.94
CA LYS A 159 19.60 -14.45 12.40
C LYS A 159 18.24 -14.85 11.86
N ASN A 160 18.22 -15.51 10.70
CA ASN A 160 17.05 -16.16 10.09
C ASN A 160 16.25 -17.03 11.08
N SER A 161 16.95 -17.67 12.02
CA SER A 161 16.32 -18.53 13.03
C SER A 161 15.47 -17.77 14.05
N TYR A 162 15.71 -16.48 14.30
CA TYR A 162 14.89 -15.68 15.21
C TYR A 162 13.52 -15.38 14.61
N VAL A 163 13.49 -14.89 13.37
CA VAL A 163 12.23 -14.64 12.64
C VAL A 163 11.43 -15.94 12.52
N SER A 164 12.08 -17.04 12.13
CA SER A 164 11.47 -18.36 12.03
C SER A 164 10.85 -18.84 13.36
N LYS A 165 11.54 -18.64 14.49
CA LYS A 165 11.04 -19.03 15.82
C LYS A 165 9.88 -18.14 16.29
N ILE A 166 9.94 -16.83 16.04
CA ILE A 166 8.83 -15.91 16.39
C ILE A 166 7.58 -16.28 15.58
N LEU A 167 7.70 -16.44 14.26
CA LEU A 167 6.57 -16.82 13.41
C LEU A 167 5.89 -18.09 13.91
N ARG A 168 6.69 -19.12 14.24
CA ARG A 168 6.16 -20.38 14.77
C ARG A 168 5.45 -20.21 16.12
N ARG A 169 5.89 -19.27 16.97
CA ARG A 169 5.31 -19.02 18.30
C ARG A 169 4.04 -18.18 18.25
N CYS A 170 3.97 -17.21 17.33
CA CYS A 170 2.82 -16.31 17.19
C CYS A 170 1.76 -16.83 16.20
N SER A 171 2.06 -17.92 15.48
CA SER A 171 1.28 -18.44 14.34
C SER A 171 -0.22 -18.61 14.58
N LYS A 172 -0.63 -18.94 15.82
CA LYS A 172 -2.02 -19.20 16.18
C LYS A 172 -2.92 -17.98 15.95
N ASN A 173 -2.47 -16.79 16.32
CA ASN A 173 -3.29 -15.56 16.30
C ASN A 173 -2.76 -14.49 15.35
N LEU A 174 -1.65 -14.75 14.66
CA LEU A 174 -1.03 -13.80 13.75
C LEU A 174 -1.93 -13.54 12.52
N ILE A 175 -2.36 -12.29 12.38
CA ILE A 175 -3.23 -11.80 11.29
C ILE A 175 -2.42 -10.98 10.28
N SER A 176 -1.44 -10.20 10.73
CA SER A 176 -0.60 -9.38 9.85
C SER A 176 0.88 -9.63 10.13
N PHE A 177 1.65 -9.79 9.05
CA PHE A 177 3.09 -9.93 9.11
C PHE A 177 3.78 -9.12 8.01
N THR A 178 4.69 -8.23 8.43
CA THR A 178 5.60 -7.52 7.54
C THR A 178 7.01 -8.02 7.81
N ALA A 179 7.66 -8.56 6.78
CA ALA A 179 9.00 -9.12 6.90
C ALA A 179 10.09 -8.04 7.04
N PRO A 180 11.18 -8.35 7.75
CA PRO A 180 12.34 -7.46 7.81
C PRO A 180 13.06 -7.40 6.47
N GLN A 181 13.91 -6.38 6.29
CA GLN A 181 14.71 -6.25 5.06
C GLN A 181 15.70 -7.42 4.86
N THR A 182 16.24 -7.96 5.95
CA THR A 182 17.19 -9.09 5.97
C THR A 182 16.73 -10.19 6.93
N SER A 183 17.31 -11.38 6.79
CA SER A 183 16.99 -12.61 7.52
C SER A 183 15.60 -13.19 7.25
N PHE A 184 15.19 -13.19 5.98
CA PHE A 184 13.94 -13.81 5.52
C PHE A 184 14.23 -14.80 4.38
N GLY A 185 14.88 -15.91 4.71
CA GLY A 185 15.14 -17.02 3.80
C GLY A 185 14.19 -18.21 4.00
N ILE A 186 14.71 -19.43 3.77
CA ILE A 186 13.91 -20.67 3.78
C ILE A 186 13.29 -20.99 5.15
N ALA A 187 14.01 -20.76 6.25
CA ALA A 187 13.53 -21.15 7.58
C ALA A 187 12.31 -20.32 8.05
N PRO A 188 12.29 -18.99 7.87
CA PRO A 188 11.08 -18.20 8.03
C PRO A 188 9.91 -18.63 7.13
N LEU A 189 10.16 -18.95 5.85
CA LEU A 189 9.13 -19.44 4.92
C LEU A 189 8.49 -20.75 5.38
N ILE A 190 9.30 -21.70 5.88
CA ILE A 190 8.77 -22.95 6.44
C ILE A 190 7.90 -22.68 7.66
N SER A 191 8.33 -21.78 8.56
CA SER A 191 7.54 -21.41 9.74
C SER A 191 6.25 -20.68 9.36
N LEU A 192 6.26 -19.90 8.28
CA LEU A 192 5.11 -19.15 7.80
C LEU A 192 3.91 -20.08 7.55
N LYS A 193 4.13 -21.31 7.05
CA LYS A 193 3.09 -22.34 6.85
C LYS A 193 2.18 -22.57 8.06
N SER A 194 2.64 -22.27 9.28
CA SER A 194 1.83 -22.43 10.49
C SER A 194 0.84 -21.27 10.74
N CYS A 195 1.03 -20.12 10.10
CA CYS A 195 0.23 -18.90 10.31
C CYS A 195 -1.08 -18.92 9.49
N GLN A 196 -1.99 -19.83 9.81
CA GLN A 196 -3.20 -20.08 9.01
C GLN A 196 -4.23 -18.92 9.02
N ASN A 197 -4.17 -18.05 10.02
CA ASN A 197 -5.06 -16.89 10.18
C ASN A 197 -4.53 -15.63 9.48
N LEU A 198 -3.40 -15.73 8.77
CA LEU A 198 -2.75 -14.59 8.17
C LEU A 198 -3.62 -13.98 7.07
N ARG A 199 -3.93 -12.69 7.21
CA ARG A 199 -4.68 -11.88 6.25
C ARG A 199 -3.78 -10.96 5.45
N TYR A 200 -2.68 -10.52 6.04
CA TYR A 200 -1.73 -9.58 5.45
C TYR A 200 -0.31 -10.14 5.52
N LEU A 201 0.31 -10.32 4.35
CA LEU A 201 1.69 -10.76 4.21
C LEU A 201 2.46 -9.79 3.31
N ASP A 202 3.40 -9.07 3.90
CA ASP A 202 4.24 -8.13 3.16
C ASP A 202 5.71 -8.52 3.20
N LEU A 203 6.23 -8.87 2.02
CA LEU A 203 7.64 -9.19 1.81
C LEU A 203 8.37 -8.09 1.04
N GLY A 204 7.73 -6.95 0.75
CA GLY A 204 8.23 -5.91 -0.16
C GLY A 204 9.58 -5.33 0.25
N LEU A 205 9.93 -5.36 1.54
CA LEU A 205 11.23 -4.88 2.00
C LEU A 205 12.34 -5.92 1.91
N VAL A 206 12.02 -7.21 1.77
CA VAL A 206 13.00 -8.30 1.77
C VAL A 206 13.97 -8.14 0.60
N SER A 207 15.24 -7.94 0.94
CA SER A 207 16.35 -7.83 -0.01
C SER A 207 17.11 -9.14 -0.20
N GLU A 208 16.89 -10.15 0.67
CA GLU A 208 17.43 -11.49 0.49
C GLU A 208 16.72 -12.24 -0.63
N THR A 209 17.44 -13.16 -1.28
CA THR A 209 16.87 -13.96 -2.35
C THR A 209 15.77 -14.88 -1.83
N VAL A 210 14.55 -14.68 -2.31
CA VAL A 210 13.39 -15.52 -1.99
C VAL A 210 12.94 -16.29 -3.21
N ASN A 211 12.82 -17.61 -3.07
CA ASN A 211 12.27 -18.47 -4.11
C ASN A 211 10.74 -18.40 -4.08
N LEU A 212 10.13 -17.95 -5.18
CA LEU A 212 8.67 -17.82 -5.27
C LEU A 212 7.96 -19.18 -5.18
N LYS A 213 8.54 -20.27 -5.66
CA LYS A 213 7.96 -21.61 -5.52
C LYS A 213 7.77 -21.98 -4.05
N GLU A 214 8.79 -21.72 -3.24
CA GLU A 214 8.72 -21.97 -1.79
C GLU A 214 7.71 -21.05 -1.10
N LEU A 215 7.60 -19.80 -1.56
CA LEU A 215 6.55 -18.89 -1.09
C LEU A 215 5.16 -19.43 -1.40
N PHE A 216 4.88 -19.85 -2.63
CA PHE A 216 3.58 -20.42 -3.01
C PHE A 216 3.28 -21.70 -2.22
N LEU A 217 4.26 -22.58 -2.03
CA LEU A 217 4.11 -23.75 -1.16
C LEU A 217 3.82 -23.37 0.30
N ALA A 218 4.29 -22.21 0.76
CA ALA A 218 4.05 -21.72 2.11
C ALA A 218 2.64 -21.17 2.29
N ILE A 219 2.10 -20.48 1.29
CA ILE A 219 0.83 -19.74 1.37
C ILE A 219 -0.36 -20.44 0.72
N GLN A 220 -0.17 -21.57 0.01
CA GLN A 220 -1.23 -22.27 -0.74
C GLN A 220 -2.50 -22.57 0.09
N ASN A 221 -2.35 -22.77 1.40
CA ASN A 221 -3.46 -23.12 2.29
C ASN A 221 -4.06 -21.92 3.05
N PHE A 222 -3.57 -20.70 2.80
CA PHE A 222 -4.02 -19.52 3.56
C PHE A 222 -5.38 -19.05 3.06
N GLN A 223 -6.44 -19.57 3.68
CA GLN A 223 -7.82 -19.23 3.33
C GLN A 223 -8.18 -17.79 3.68
N ALA A 224 -7.53 -17.20 4.67
CA ALA A 224 -7.81 -15.83 5.11
C ALA A 224 -6.95 -14.75 4.41
N LEU A 225 -5.98 -15.14 3.58
CA LEU A 225 -5.02 -14.19 3.01
C LEU A 225 -5.71 -13.27 1.99
N THR A 226 -5.63 -11.97 2.24
CA THR A 226 -6.25 -10.92 1.43
C THR A 226 -5.22 -9.99 0.81
N HIS A 227 -4.06 -9.82 1.44
CA HIS A 227 -2.99 -8.94 0.98
C HIS A 227 -1.67 -9.71 0.86
N LEU A 228 -1.06 -9.64 -0.31
CA LEU A 228 0.22 -10.26 -0.60
C LEU A 228 1.13 -9.29 -1.35
N SER A 229 2.28 -8.97 -0.76
CA SER A 229 3.36 -8.27 -1.44
C SER A 229 4.54 -9.20 -1.65
N PHE A 230 4.99 -9.30 -2.91
CA PHE A 230 6.17 -10.09 -3.24
C PHE A 230 7.46 -9.44 -2.70
N PRO A 231 8.54 -10.22 -2.55
CA PRO A 231 9.84 -9.68 -2.20
C PRO A 231 10.49 -8.96 -3.39
N ARG A 232 11.30 -7.93 -3.11
CA ARG A 232 12.06 -7.19 -4.13
C ARG A 232 13.12 -8.04 -4.80
N SER A 233 13.73 -8.96 -4.06
CA SER A 233 14.79 -9.85 -4.56
C SER A 233 14.27 -11.26 -4.83
N SER A 234 13.09 -11.39 -5.44
CA SER A 234 12.62 -12.71 -5.92
C SER A 234 13.46 -13.19 -7.10
N ILE A 235 13.69 -14.51 -7.20
CA ILE A 235 14.32 -15.13 -8.37
C ILE A 235 13.28 -15.71 -9.33
N GLU A 236 13.68 -15.79 -10.60
CA GLU A 236 12.87 -16.40 -11.67
C GLU A 236 12.40 -17.78 -11.24
N CYS A 237 11.10 -18.00 -11.41
CA CYS A 237 10.45 -19.20 -10.92
C CYS A 237 9.99 -20.08 -12.08
N LYS A 238 10.31 -21.37 -12.03
CA LYS A 238 9.76 -22.39 -12.93
C LYS A 238 8.53 -23.03 -12.28
N GLY A 239 7.61 -23.55 -13.10
CA GLY A 239 6.43 -24.30 -12.62
C GLY A 239 5.28 -23.44 -12.10
N TYR A 240 5.17 -22.20 -12.54
CA TYR A 240 4.10 -21.27 -12.13
C TYR A 240 2.69 -21.66 -12.60
N ARG A 241 2.57 -22.66 -13.49
CA ARG A 241 1.29 -23.29 -13.86
C ARG A 241 0.66 -24.07 -12.70
N ASP A 242 1.48 -24.56 -11.78
CA ASP A 242 1.02 -25.38 -10.65
C ASP A 242 0.73 -24.53 -9.40
N PHE A 243 0.90 -23.20 -9.49
CA PHE A 243 0.76 -22.31 -8.34
C PHE A 243 -0.71 -22.13 -7.98
N GLN A 244 -1.01 -22.44 -6.72
CA GLN A 244 -2.31 -22.20 -6.13
C GLN A 244 -2.28 -20.85 -5.42
N TRP A 245 -2.98 -19.88 -6.01
CA TRP A 245 -3.18 -18.59 -5.39
C TRP A 245 -4.16 -18.71 -4.20
N PRO A 246 -3.95 -17.95 -3.11
CA PRO A 246 -4.93 -17.83 -2.04
C PRO A 246 -6.28 -17.34 -2.59
N PRO A 247 -7.41 -17.98 -2.24
CA PRO A 247 -8.69 -17.75 -2.92
C PRO A 247 -9.29 -16.35 -2.65
N ASN A 248 -9.01 -15.79 -1.46
CA ASN A 248 -9.57 -14.51 -1.01
C ASN A 248 -8.64 -13.31 -1.23
N LEU A 249 -7.66 -13.44 -2.12
CA LEU A 249 -6.68 -12.40 -2.38
C LEU A 249 -7.31 -11.16 -3.03
N GLN A 250 -7.22 -10.01 -2.37
CA GLN A 250 -7.80 -8.74 -2.82
C GLN A 250 -6.73 -7.72 -3.25
N TYR A 251 -5.56 -7.77 -2.62
CA TYR A 251 -4.42 -6.90 -2.91
C TYR A 251 -3.22 -7.75 -3.31
N LEU A 252 -2.61 -7.40 -4.43
CA LEU A 252 -1.41 -8.05 -4.94
C LEU A 252 -0.38 -6.99 -5.36
N LYS A 253 0.81 -7.04 -4.75
CA LYS A 253 1.98 -6.30 -5.23
C LYS A 253 2.98 -7.27 -5.85
N LEU A 254 3.18 -7.11 -7.15
CA LEU A 254 4.14 -7.86 -7.95
C LEU A 254 5.49 -7.15 -7.92
N SER A 255 6.55 -7.90 -7.58
CA SER A 255 7.92 -7.36 -7.51
C SER A 255 9.00 -8.42 -7.67
N GLY A 256 10.20 -7.93 -8.01
CA GLY A 256 11.43 -8.71 -8.15
C GLY A 256 11.53 -9.46 -9.47
N GLY A 257 12.27 -10.58 -9.49
CA GLY A 257 12.56 -11.39 -10.67
C GLY A 257 11.38 -12.20 -11.22
N ILE A 258 10.19 -11.62 -11.28
CA ILE A 258 9.06 -12.18 -12.01
C ILE A 258 9.28 -12.01 -13.52
N SER A 259 9.07 -13.09 -14.29
CA SER A 259 9.25 -13.08 -15.73
C SER A 259 7.96 -12.74 -16.48
N ASN A 260 8.08 -12.45 -17.79
CA ASN A 260 6.93 -12.22 -18.66
C ASN A 260 6.03 -13.46 -18.73
N GLU A 261 6.64 -14.63 -18.83
CA GLU A 261 5.94 -15.92 -18.93
C GLU A 261 5.16 -16.22 -17.64
N PHE A 262 5.73 -15.88 -16.47
CA PHE A 262 5.05 -16.04 -15.18
C PHE A 262 3.68 -15.34 -15.18
N VAL A 263 3.64 -14.05 -15.54
CA VAL A 263 2.38 -13.29 -15.51
C VAL A 263 1.44 -13.65 -16.67
N GLN A 264 2.00 -14.06 -17.81
CA GLN A 264 1.23 -14.48 -18.98
C GLN A 264 0.54 -15.84 -18.79
N GLU A 265 1.15 -16.78 -18.09
CA GLU A 265 0.56 -18.12 -17.95
C GLU A 265 -0.12 -18.35 -16.59
N THR A 266 0.22 -17.58 -15.55
CA THR A 266 -0.47 -17.73 -14.25
C THR A 266 -1.94 -17.31 -14.34
N VAL A 267 -2.77 -17.99 -13.55
CA VAL A 267 -4.21 -17.72 -13.44
C VAL A 267 -4.44 -16.89 -12.19
N PHE A 268 -4.54 -15.57 -12.35
CA PHE A 268 -4.81 -14.66 -11.25
C PHE A 268 -6.25 -14.84 -10.71
N PRO A 269 -6.44 -14.82 -9.38
CA PRO A 269 -7.77 -14.76 -8.79
C PRO A 269 -8.56 -13.52 -9.25
N ASN A 270 -9.83 -13.69 -9.59
CA ASN A 270 -10.75 -12.60 -9.92
C ASN A 270 -11.17 -11.75 -8.70
N THR A 271 -10.78 -12.20 -7.50
CA THR A 271 -10.98 -11.51 -6.23
C THR A 271 -10.08 -10.28 -6.08
N ILE A 272 -8.99 -10.19 -6.85
CA ILE A 272 -8.05 -9.06 -6.81
C ILE A 272 -8.75 -7.76 -7.22
N LYS A 273 -8.65 -6.74 -6.36
CA LYS A 273 -9.18 -5.39 -6.53
C LYS A 273 -8.08 -4.33 -6.59
N ILE A 274 -6.91 -4.61 -6.03
CA ILE A 274 -5.77 -3.72 -6.02
C ILE A 274 -4.56 -4.46 -6.58
N LEU A 275 -3.94 -3.87 -7.60
CA LEU A 275 -2.75 -4.41 -8.24
C LEU A 275 -1.65 -3.36 -8.25
N GLU A 276 -0.45 -3.76 -7.82
CA GLU A 276 0.75 -2.94 -7.91
C GLU A 276 1.86 -3.63 -8.68
N PHE A 277 2.58 -2.87 -9.51
CA PHE A 277 3.84 -3.28 -10.12
C PHE A 277 4.98 -2.44 -9.55
N SER A 278 6.02 -3.10 -9.03
CA SER A 278 7.14 -2.40 -8.41
C SER A 278 8.42 -3.24 -8.54
N PHE A 279 9.52 -2.64 -9.01
CA PHE A 279 10.81 -3.33 -9.15
C PHE A 279 10.72 -4.63 -9.96
N CYS A 280 10.03 -4.63 -11.10
CA CYS A 280 9.95 -5.80 -12.00
C CYS A 280 10.85 -5.58 -13.23
N PRO A 281 12.13 -5.98 -13.20
CA PRO A 281 13.09 -5.67 -14.27
C PRO A 281 12.80 -6.34 -15.61
N GLN A 282 12.10 -7.48 -15.61
CA GLN A 282 11.84 -8.27 -16.81
C GLN A 282 10.46 -8.04 -17.42
N ILE A 283 9.53 -7.41 -16.68
CA ILE A 283 8.13 -7.26 -17.11
C ILE A 283 8.03 -6.14 -18.15
N ASN A 284 7.62 -6.52 -19.36
CA ASN A 284 7.38 -5.60 -20.46
C ASN A 284 5.90 -5.19 -20.59
N GLU A 285 5.63 -4.27 -21.51
CA GLU A 285 4.29 -3.76 -21.85
C GLU A 285 3.28 -4.86 -22.17
N HIS A 286 3.66 -5.82 -23.04
CA HIS A 286 2.76 -6.89 -23.47
C HIS A 286 2.30 -7.74 -22.29
N SER A 287 3.20 -8.01 -21.36
CA SER A 287 2.90 -8.75 -20.13
C SER A 287 1.97 -7.99 -19.20
N ILE A 288 2.17 -6.68 -19.02
CA ILE A 288 1.24 -5.82 -18.26
C ILE A 288 -0.16 -5.93 -18.86
N TYR A 289 -0.30 -5.70 -20.17
CA TYR A 289 -1.62 -5.74 -20.81
C TYR A 289 -2.23 -7.14 -20.80
N THR A 290 -1.43 -8.21 -20.82
CA THR A 290 -1.94 -9.57 -20.64
C THR A 290 -2.54 -9.77 -19.24
N VAL A 291 -1.90 -9.23 -18.20
CA VAL A 291 -2.47 -9.25 -16.84
C VAL A 291 -3.75 -8.41 -16.77
N LEU A 292 -3.70 -7.18 -17.31
CA LEU A 292 -4.86 -6.29 -17.29
C LEU A 292 -6.02 -6.85 -18.14
N ALA A 293 -5.77 -7.58 -19.21
CA ALA A 293 -6.82 -8.26 -19.97
C ALA A 293 -7.50 -9.38 -19.16
N LYS A 294 -6.79 -10.03 -18.24
CA LYS A 294 -7.35 -11.09 -17.38
C LYS A 294 -8.16 -10.55 -16.21
N ILE A 295 -7.66 -9.52 -15.51
CA ILE A 295 -8.23 -9.05 -14.24
C ILE A 295 -8.53 -7.56 -14.18
N GLY A 296 -8.20 -6.77 -15.21
CA GLY A 296 -8.29 -5.31 -15.23
C GLY A 296 -9.68 -4.76 -14.93
N ASP A 297 -10.74 -5.42 -15.41
CA ASP A 297 -12.12 -5.03 -15.12
C ASP A 297 -12.54 -5.26 -13.66
N ASN A 298 -11.85 -6.14 -12.93
CA ASN A 298 -12.08 -6.36 -11.51
C ASN A 298 -11.39 -5.30 -10.64
N LEU A 299 -10.33 -4.67 -11.16
CA LEU A 299 -9.51 -3.72 -10.42
C LEU A 299 -10.29 -2.45 -10.10
N LYS A 300 -10.09 -1.97 -8.87
CA LYS A 300 -10.52 -0.67 -8.37
C LYS A 300 -9.33 0.27 -8.19
N GLN A 301 -8.14 -0.27 -7.98
CA GLN A 301 -6.92 0.52 -7.84
C GLN A 301 -5.77 -0.16 -8.59
N LEU A 302 -4.97 0.65 -9.29
CA LEU A 302 -3.82 0.20 -10.05
C LEU A 302 -2.65 1.16 -9.83
N TYR A 303 -1.50 0.62 -9.44
CA TYR A 303 -0.31 1.40 -9.15
C TYR A 303 0.90 0.88 -9.93
N PHE A 304 1.63 1.80 -10.56
CA PHE A 304 2.94 1.55 -11.13
C PHE A 304 3.99 2.32 -10.35
N HIS A 305 5.07 1.65 -9.99
CA HIS A 305 6.20 2.23 -9.27
C HIS A 305 7.49 2.09 -10.08
N TYR A 306 8.29 3.14 -10.08
CA TYR A 306 9.65 3.12 -10.63
C TYR A 306 10.61 2.31 -9.72
N PRO A 307 11.65 1.64 -10.25
CA PRO A 307 11.98 1.41 -11.66
C PRO A 307 11.34 0.14 -12.24
N MET A 308 10.98 0.21 -13.52
CA MET A 308 10.55 -0.90 -14.39
C MET A 308 11.34 -0.86 -15.71
N PRO A 309 12.62 -1.29 -15.72
CA PRO A 309 13.55 -1.14 -16.86
C PRO A 309 13.09 -1.67 -18.23
N ALA A 310 12.22 -2.69 -18.25
CA ALA A 310 11.72 -3.27 -19.51
C ALA A 310 10.52 -2.51 -20.10
N LEU A 311 10.01 -1.48 -19.41
CA LEU A 311 8.98 -0.59 -19.91
C LEU A 311 9.58 0.57 -20.71
N LYS A 312 8.92 0.87 -21.81
CA LYS A 312 9.22 2.00 -22.70
C LYS A 312 8.39 3.21 -22.30
N ASP A 313 8.66 4.32 -22.98
CA ASP A 313 8.06 5.62 -22.75
C ASP A 313 6.56 5.72 -23.10
N ASN A 314 5.98 4.67 -23.71
CA ASN A 314 4.57 4.55 -24.08
C ASN A 314 3.88 3.30 -23.48
N SER A 315 4.58 2.54 -22.63
CA SER A 315 4.13 1.22 -22.20
C SER A 315 2.92 1.21 -21.28
N LEU A 316 2.44 2.35 -20.80
CA LEU A 316 1.24 2.47 -19.97
C LEU A 316 0.08 3.20 -20.67
N ASP A 317 0.22 3.59 -21.93
CA ASP A 317 -0.79 4.40 -22.63
C ASP A 317 -2.15 3.67 -22.74
N HIS A 318 -2.15 2.34 -22.87
CA HIS A 318 -3.39 1.57 -23.03
C HIS A 318 -4.05 1.13 -21.72
N VAL A 319 -3.62 1.61 -20.55
CA VAL A 319 -4.19 1.18 -19.25
C VAL A 319 -5.72 1.35 -19.20
N PHE A 320 -6.25 2.47 -19.71
CA PHE A 320 -7.69 2.77 -19.74
C PHE A 320 -8.50 1.83 -20.64
N ARG A 321 -7.84 1.15 -21.58
CA ARG A 321 -8.46 0.17 -22.47
C ARG A 321 -8.82 -1.11 -21.72
N TYR A 322 -7.99 -1.52 -20.76
CA TYR A 322 -8.12 -2.79 -20.05
C TYR A 322 -8.79 -2.68 -18.68
N CYS A 323 -8.87 -1.47 -18.11
CA CYS A 323 -9.36 -1.29 -16.75
C CYS A 323 -10.58 -0.36 -16.71
N SER A 324 -11.77 -0.93 -16.85
CA SER A 324 -13.03 -0.16 -16.96
C SER A 324 -13.51 0.43 -15.62
N ASN A 325 -13.08 -0.14 -14.50
CA ASN A 325 -13.68 0.06 -13.19
C ASN A 325 -12.77 0.73 -12.14
N LEU A 326 -11.64 1.30 -12.57
CA LEU A 326 -10.69 1.96 -11.68
C LEU A 326 -11.33 3.16 -10.98
N LYS A 327 -11.09 3.25 -9.68
CA LYS A 327 -11.37 4.43 -8.84
C LYS A 327 -10.09 5.22 -8.56
N VAL A 328 -8.96 4.52 -8.44
CA VAL A 328 -7.63 5.11 -8.23
C VAL A 328 -6.69 4.58 -9.29
N LEU A 329 -5.90 5.45 -9.91
CA LEU A 329 -4.86 5.07 -10.85
C LEU A 329 -3.60 5.90 -10.55
N GLN A 330 -2.48 5.22 -10.32
CA GLN A 330 -1.16 5.83 -10.29
C GLN A 330 -0.37 5.43 -11.53
N LEU A 331 0.06 6.43 -12.30
CA LEU A 331 0.92 6.27 -13.48
C LEU A 331 2.30 6.86 -13.20
N MET A 332 3.33 6.16 -13.67
CA MET A 332 4.67 6.71 -13.80
C MET A 332 4.77 7.40 -15.16
N ILE A 333 5.01 8.71 -15.17
CA ILE A 333 5.15 9.52 -16.38
C ILE A 333 6.28 9.00 -17.27
N ASP A 334 7.33 8.44 -16.67
CA ASP A 334 8.42 7.74 -17.32
C ASP A 334 7.95 6.78 -18.43
N TYR A 335 6.81 6.12 -18.22
CA TYR A 335 6.27 5.07 -19.09
C TYR A 335 4.99 5.46 -19.85
N CYS A 336 4.61 6.73 -19.81
CA CYS A 336 3.41 7.25 -20.49
C CYS A 336 3.80 8.31 -21.53
N THR A 337 3.21 8.29 -22.71
CA THR A 337 3.31 9.44 -23.61
C THR A 337 2.26 10.49 -23.26
N LYS A 338 2.39 11.67 -23.88
CA LYS A 338 1.37 12.71 -23.88
C LYS A 338 -0.02 12.27 -24.35
N TRP A 339 -0.12 11.11 -25.00
CA TRP A 339 -1.35 10.60 -25.57
C TRP A 339 -2.11 9.66 -24.64
N VAL A 340 -1.58 9.34 -23.45
CA VAL A 340 -2.22 8.40 -22.50
C VAL A 340 -3.69 8.74 -22.20
N PHE A 341 -4.06 10.02 -22.28
CA PHE A 341 -5.44 10.44 -22.06
C PHE A 341 -6.29 10.45 -23.32
N CYS A 342 -5.74 10.36 -24.54
CA CYS A 342 -6.49 10.48 -25.80
C CYS A 342 -7.63 9.46 -25.96
N GLU A 343 -8.67 9.86 -26.69
CA GLU A 343 -9.87 9.04 -26.93
C GLU A 343 -9.57 7.62 -27.42
N TYR A 344 -8.54 7.44 -28.26
CA TYR A 344 -8.17 6.15 -28.85
C TYR A 344 -7.66 5.12 -27.82
N PHE A 345 -7.24 5.56 -26.63
CA PHE A 345 -6.78 4.70 -25.55
C PHE A 345 -7.89 4.29 -24.59
N PHE A 346 -9.10 4.82 -24.76
CA PHE A 346 -10.24 4.55 -23.91
C PHE A 346 -11.13 3.49 -24.54
N THR A 347 -11.46 2.45 -23.77
CA THR A 347 -12.58 1.58 -24.13
C THR A 347 -13.88 2.33 -23.89
N SER A 348 -14.81 2.25 -24.84
CA SER A 348 -16.17 2.80 -24.71
C SER A 348 -16.94 2.03 -23.63
N LEU A 349 -17.53 2.76 -22.68
CA LEU A 349 -18.25 2.19 -21.55
C LEU A 349 -19.72 2.62 -21.60
N PRO A 350 -20.68 1.74 -21.22
CA PRO A 350 -22.10 2.08 -21.16
C PRO A 350 -22.46 2.93 -19.93
N TYR A 351 -21.48 3.24 -19.07
CA TYR A 351 -21.62 4.01 -17.84
C TYR A 351 -20.45 5.00 -17.69
N PRO A 352 -20.60 6.08 -16.91
CA PRO A 352 -19.51 7.02 -16.67
C PRO A 352 -18.33 6.33 -15.99
N ARG A 353 -17.12 6.58 -16.51
CA ARG A 353 -15.89 5.97 -15.97
C ARG A 353 -15.70 6.39 -14.50
N PRO A 354 -15.57 5.45 -13.56
CA PRO A 354 -15.63 5.74 -12.12
C PRO A 354 -14.31 6.25 -11.51
N LEU A 355 -13.32 6.63 -12.32
CA LEU A 355 -12.02 7.08 -11.83
C LEU A 355 -12.20 8.37 -11.04
N ARG A 356 -11.76 8.36 -9.78
CA ARG A 356 -11.87 9.50 -8.85
C ARG A 356 -10.53 10.13 -8.54
N THR A 357 -9.47 9.32 -8.50
CA THR A 357 -8.13 9.76 -8.13
C THR A 357 -7.13 9.35 -9.19
N LEU A 358 -6.44 10.32 -9.75
CA LEU A 358 -5.31 10.13 -10.67
C LEU A 358 -4.04 10.63 -9.97
N ILE A 359 -3.02 9.78 -9.93
CA ILE A 359 -1.71 10.09 -9.32
C ILE A 359 -0.67 9.99 -10.43
N LEU A 360 0.04 11.09 -10.68
CA LEU A 360 1.09 11.20 -11.69
C LEU A 360 2.44 11.32 -11.00
N GLU A 361 3.18 10.22 -10.96
CA GLU A 361 4.50 10.15 -10.37
C GLU A 361 5.59 10.28 -11.44
N CYS A 362 6.72 10.87 -11.08
CA CYS A 362 7.84 11.09 -11.99
C CYS A 362 9.14 10.74 -11.28
N SER A 363 10.02 9.99 -11.95
CA SER A 363 11.34 9.66 -11.39
C SER A 363 12.24 10.90 -11.22
N GLY A 364 12.04 11.94 -12.05
CA GLY A 364 12.90 13.13 -12.14
C GLY A 364 14.08 12.99 -13.12
N HIS A 365 14.10 11.96 -13.97
CA HIS A 365 15.11 11.87 -15.03
C HIS A 365 14.97 13.01 -16.06
N LEU A 366 16.09 13.38 -16.68
CA LEU A 366 16.13 14.44 -17.69
C LEU A 366 15.14 14.12 -18.84
N GLY A 367 14.34 15.12 -19.23
CA GLY A 367 13.37 15.01 -20.33
C GLY A 367 12.02 14.39 -19.94
N GLN A 368 11.79 14.05 -18.66
CA GLN A 368 10.48 13.63 -18.18
C GLN A 368 9.58 14.82 -17.81
N THR A 369 10.16 15.98 -17.53
CA THR A 369 9.44 17.23 -17.32
C THR A 369 8.60 17.58 -18.55
N PHE A 370 7.37 18.04 -18.33
CA PHE A 370 6.42 18.43 -19.38
C PHE A 370 5.97 17.33 -20.34
N LYS A 371 6.33 16.06 -20.12
CA LYS A 371 5.90 14.95 -21.00
C LYS A 371 4.37 14.80 -21.04
N ILE A 372 3.72 15.10 -19.92
CA ILE A 372 2.27 15.31 -19.82
C ILE A 372 2.04 16.76 -19.42
N HIS A 373 1.17 17.44 -20.15
CA HIS A 373 0.76 18.82 -19.91
C HIS A 373 -0.57 18.86 -19.13
N PRO A 374 -0.85 19.88 -18.29
CA PRO A 374 -2.14 20.04 -17.61
C PRO A 374 -3.34 19.95 -18.56
N ASP A 375 -3.23 20.56 -19.74
CA ASP A 375 -4.25 20.52 -20.79
C ASP A 375 -4.65 19.11 -21.23
N ASP A 376 -3.72 18.15 -21.19
CA ASP A 376 -4.00 16.77 -21.60
C ASP A 376 -5.12 16.17 -20.73
N ILE A 377 -5.15 16.56 -19.44
CA ILE A 377 -6.19 16.18 -18.47
C ILE A 377 -7.42 17.09 -18.62
N THR A 378 -7.23 18.40 -18.77
CA THR A 378 -8.32 19.37 -18.95
C THR A 378 -9.21 18.97 -20.12
N ILE A 379 -8.63 18.61 -21.26
CA ILE A 379 -9.39 18.18 -22.44
C ILE A 379 -10.09 16.84 -22.15
N ALA A 380 -9.47 15.92 -21.42
CA ALA A 380 -10.10 14.65 -21.03
C ALA A 380 -11.30 14.84 -20.09
N LEU A 381 -11.29 15.87 -19.24
CA LEU A 381 -12.43 16.27 -18.43
C LEU A 381 -13.54 16.86 -19.32
N CYS A 382 -13.23 17.91 -20.08
CA CYS A 382 -14.22 18.63 -20.90
C CYS A 382 -14.89 17.76 -21.97
N GLU A 383 -14.20 16.74 -22.49
CA GLU A 383 -14.76 15.78 -23.45
C GLU A 383 -15.49 14.60 -22.79
N GLY A 384 -15.62 14.60 -21.45
CA GLY A 384 -16.32 13.56 -20.70
C GLY A 384 -15.61 12.21 -20.67
N ARG A 385 -14.30 12.16 -20.96
CA ARG A 385 -13.49 10.93 -20.90
C ARG A 385 -13.23 10.49 -19.46
N LEU A 386 -13.07 11.45 -18.55
CA LEU A 386 -12.82 11.25 -17.11
C LEU A 386 -13.88 11.95 -16.24
N PRO A 387 -15.18 11.64 -16.41
CA PRO A 387 -16.27 12.46 -15.89
C PRO A 387 -16.41 12.44 -14.36
N CYS A 388 -15.78 11.48 -13.67
CA CYS A 388 -15.87 11.35 -12.20
C CYS A 388 -14.56 11.71 -11.48
N LEU A 389 -13.58 12.28 -12.19
CA LEU A 389 -12.27 12.59 -11.64
C LEU A 389 -12.38 13.76 -10.66
N LYS A 390 -12.01 13.50 -9.40
CA LYS A 390 -12.09 14.48 -8.31
C LYS A 390 -10.72 14.92 -7.82
N THR A 391 -9.73 14.06 -7.88
CA THR A 391 -8.44 14.32 -7.27
C THR A 391 -7.35 14.02 -8.27
N VAL A 392 -6.53 15.02 -8.56
CA VAL A 392 -5.30 14.85 -9.30
C VAL A 392 -4.14 15.11 -8.35
N ARG A 393 -3.24 14.13 -8.21
CA ARG A 393 -2.00 14.28 -7.44
C ARG A 393 -0.84 14.26 -8.43
N ILE A 394 0.04 15.24 -8.36
CA ILE A 394 1.19 15.33 -9.25
C ILE A 394 2.47 15.41 -8.43
N SER A 395 3.48 14.67 -8.86
CA SER A 395 4.84 14.82 -8.33
C SER A 395 5.39 16.19 -8.68
N SER A 396 5.98 16.88 -7.69
CA SER A 396 6.71 18.14 -7.88
C SER A 396 7.78 18.06 -8.98
N ARG A 397 8.34 16.85 -9.21
CA ARG A 397 9.35 16.56 -10.23
C ARG A 397 8.84 16.62 -11.67
N LEU A 398 7.53 16.68 -11.88
CA LEU A 398 6.96 16.86 -13.21
C LEU A 398 7.17 18.29 -13.74
N GLY A 399 7.44 19.25 -12.84
CA GLY A 399 7.79 20.62 -13.18
C GLY A 399 6.61 21.48 -13.62
N TRP A 400 5.38 21.10 -13.28
CA TRP A 400 4.23 21.96 -13.53
C TRP A 400 4.28 23.20 -12.64
N ASP A 401 4.14 24.37 -13.25
CA ASP A 401 4.06 25.63 -12.54
C ASP A 401 2.65 25.83 -11.99
N SER A 402 2.51 25.86 -10.66
CA SER A 402 1.22 26.08 -9.99
C SER A 402 0.59 27.44 -10.28
N HIS A 403 1.37 28.40 -10.80
CA HIS A 403 0.90 29.72 -11.17
C HIS A 403 0.58 29.86 -12.67
N SER A 404 0.78 28.82 -13.48
CA SER A 404 0.48 28.90 -14.89
C SER A 404 -1.02 28.92 -15.15
N ASP A 405 -1.42 29.61 -16.24
CA ASP A 405 -2.81 29.63 -16.71
C ASP A 405 -3.31 28.20 -17.00
N ASP A 406 -2.45 27.32 -17.52
CA ASP A 406 -2.82 25.93 -17.87
C ASP A 406 -3.19 25.08 -16.63
N VAL A 407 -2.46 25.25 -15.53
CA VAL A 407 -2.80 24.61 -14.25
C VAL A 407 -4.06 25.25 -13.66
N GLY A 408 -4.21 26.57 -13.79
CA GLY A 408 -5.42 27.29 -13.38
C GLY A 408 -6.68 26.81 -14.12
N ASP A 409 -6.58 26.53 -15.42
CA ASP A 409 -7.66 26.00 -16.26
C ASP A 409 -8.02 24.56 -15.84
N LEU A 410 -7.04 23.72 -15.53
CA LEU A 410 -7.27 22.37 -14.99
C LEU A 410 -7.99 22.41 -13.65
N VAL A 411 -7.54 23.25 -12.70
CA VAL A 411 -8.17 23.40 -11.39
C VAL A 411 -9.60 23.90 -11.52
N SER A 412 -9.82 24.91 -12.36
CA SER A 412 -11.16 25.45 -12.64
C SER A 412 -12.08 24.36 -13.19
N SER A 413 -11.59 23.53 -14.11
CA SER A 413 -12.36 22.43 -14.71
C SER A 413 -12.71 21.35 -13.69
N LEU A 414 -11.78 21.00 -12.78
CA LEU A 414 -12.02 20.05 -11.69
C LEU A 414 -13.06 20.58 -10.69
N GLU A 415 -12.98 21.86 -10.32
CA GLU A 415 -13.92 22.50 -9.39
C GLU A 415 -15.32 22.61 -10.00
N GLU A 416 -15.44 23.07 -11.25
CA GLU A 416 -16.72 23.29 -11.93
C GLU A 416 -17.46 21.98 -12.23
N GLU A 417 -16.74 20.93 -12.68
CA GLU A 417 -17.38 19.68 -13.08
C GLU A 417 -17.57 18.68 -11.94
N ASN A 418 -16.68 18.67 -10.94
CA ASN A 418 -16.55 17.52 -10.03
C ASN A 418 -16.34 17.86 -8.54
N GLU A 419 -16.34 19.15 -8.16
CA GLU A 419 -15.91 19.61 -6.83
C GLU A 419 -14.52 19.06 -6.48
N GLY A 420 -13.65 18.99 -7.48
CA GLY A 420 -12.35 18.35 -7.41
C GLY A 420 -11.22 19.28 -6.97
N SER A 421 -10.05 18.70 -6.76
CA SER A 421 -8.84 19.40 -6.33
C SER A 421 -7.57 18.80 -6.94
N LEU A 422 -6.56 19.66 -7.10
CA LEU A 422 -5.21 19.33 -7.51
C LEU A 422 -4.28 19.41 -6.30
N TYR A 423 -3.43 18.40 -6.10
CA TYR A 423 -2.41 18.38 -5.06
C TYR A 423 -1.03 18.14 -5.66
N VAL A 424 -0.04 18.88 -5.19
CA VAL A 424 1.38 18.62 -5.48
C VAL A 424 1.96 17.77 -4.35
N THR A 425 2.55 16.63 -4.70
CA THR A 425 3.33 15.78 -3.78
C THR A 425 4.81 16.15 -3.91
N TYR A 426 5.43 16.47 -2.76
CA TYR A 426 6.83 16.84 -2.66
C TYR A 426 7.71 15.63 -2.36
#